data_AF-A0A9P5TSG5-F1
#
_entry.id   AF-A0A9P5TSG5-F1
#
_cell.length_a   1.000
_cell.length_b   1.000
_cell.length_c   1.000
_cell.angle_alpha   90.00
_cell.angle_beta   90.00
_cell.angle_gamma   90.00
#
_symmetry.space_group_name_H-M   'P 1'
#
loop_
_entity.id
_entity.type
_entity.pdbx_description
1 polymer ?
#
loop_
_entity_poly.entity_id
_entity_poly.type
_entity_poly.pdbx_seq_one_letter_code
_entity_poly.pdbx_strand_id
1 'polypeptide(L)'
;MSETKSQEALKDFITQKPQSQYTFDSERDSSASEICRNDGQENHDCITLQMNAKKLFESMQNLGFFCAMPIDPARTYMACKPLRK
;
A
#
# COMPACT_ATOMS: atom_id res chain seq x y z
N MET A 1 19.94 -6.18 -0.06
CA MET A 1 20.01 -5.05 0.88
C MET A 1 19.16 -3.83 0.47
N SER A 2 18.23 -3.92 -0.49
CA SER A 2 17.38 -2.77 -0.89
C SER A 2 15.93 -2.82 -0.35
N GLU A 3 15.50 -3.93 0.22
CA GLU A 3 14.09 -4.16 0.59
C GLU A 3 13.71 -3.50 1.93
N THR A 4 14.67 -3.36 2.85
CA THR A 4 14.46 -2.76 4.17
C THR A 4 14.13 -1.27 4.07
N LYS A 5 14.81 -0.53 3.17
CA LYS A 5 14.53 0.90 2.93
C LYS A 5 13.10 1.14 2.46
N SER A 6 12.61 0.28 1.57
CA SER A 6 11.24 0.35 1.07
C SER A 6 10.22 0.06 2.19
N GLN A 7 10.52 -0.86 3.12
CA GLN A 7 9.66 -1.13 4.28
C GLN A 7 9.65 0.04 5.28
N GLU A 8 10.79 0.67 5.53
CA GLU A 8 10.87 1.84 6.40
C GLU A 8 10.07 3.01 5.80
N ALA A 9 10.24 3.30 4.51
CA ALA A 9 9.48 4.34 3.81
C ALA A 9 7.96 4.06 3.85
N LEU A 10 7.55 2.80 3.66
CA LEU A 10 6.16 2.38 3.79
C LEU A 10 5.62 2.65 5.21
N LYS A 11 6.40 2.26 6.23
CA LYS A 11 6.01 2.44 7.63
C LYS A 11 5.89 3.91 7.99
N ASP A 12 6.83 4.75 7.55
CA ASP A 12 6.77 6.20 7.77
C ASP A 12 5.54 6.81 7.06
N PHE A 13 5.27 6.38 5.82
CA PHE A 13 4.12 6.81 5.05
C PHE A 13 2.77 6.46 5.70
N ILE A 14 2.69 5.27 6.30
CA ILE A 14 1.51 4.82 7.05
C ILE A 14 1.39 5.55 8.40
N THR A 15 2.51 5.74 9.09
CA THR A 15 2.55 6.39 10.42
C THR A 15 2.06 7.84 10.38
N GLN A 16 2.24 8.53 9.25
CA GLN A 16 1.68 9.87 9.05
C GLN A 16 0.14 9.89 9.18
N LYS A 17 -0.54 8.85 8.68
CA LYS A 17 -2.00 8.81 8.53
C LYS A 17 -2.54 7.37 8.69
N PRO A 18 -2.43 6.76 9.89
CA PRO A 18 -2.76 5.35 10.09
C PRO A 18 -4.26 5.03 9.95
N GLN A 19 -5.12 6.05 9.89
CA GLN A 19 -6.56 5.88 9.72
C GLN A 19 -7.02 6.06 8.27
N SER A 20 -6.11 6.40 7.36
CA SER A 20 -6.45 6.66 5.96
C SER A 20 -6.49 5.36 5.16
N GLN A 21 -7.14 5.41 4.00
CA GLN A 21 -7.19 4.28 3.09
C GLN A 21 -5.96 4.34 2.19
N TYR A 22 -5.39 3.19 1.91
CA TYR A 22 -4.25 3.06 1.02
C TYR A 22 -4.65 2.19 -0.16
N THR A 23 -4.13 2.50 -1.33
CA THR A 23 -4.31 1.68 -2.52
C THR A 23 -2.95 1.46 -3.12
N PHE A 24 -2.60 0.23 -3.46
CA PHE A 24 -1.35 -0.04 -4.14
C PHE A 24 -1.58 -0.81 -5.42
N ASP A 25 -0.78 -0.54 -6.44
CA ASP A 25 -0.77 -1.26 -7.71
C ASP A 25 0.65 -1.80 -7.97
N SER A 26 0.71 -2.93 -8.65
CA SER A 26 1.96 -3.54 -9.07
C SER A 26 1.75 -4.19 -10.43
N GLU A 27 2.60 -3.86 -11.39
CA GLU A 27 2.66 -4.63 -12.63
C GLU A 27 3.03 -6.09 -12.33
N ARG A 28 2.45 -7.01 -13.11
CA ARG A 28 2.76 -8.44 -13.00
C ARG A 28 4.27 -8.64 -13.21
N ASP A 29 4.88 -9.38 -12.30
CA ASP A 29 6.33 -9.66 -12.25
C ASP A 29 7.24 -8.44 -11.96
N SER A 30 6.67 -7.29 -11.60
CA SER A 30 7.47 -6.15 -11.16
C SER A 30 8.00 -6.34 -9.73
N SER A 31 9.27 -5.98 -9.55
CA SER A 31 9.91 -5.89 -8.24
C SER A 31 9.66 -4.54 -7.56
N ALA A 32 8.85 -3.68 -8.18
CA ALA A 32 8.41 -2.41 -7.65
C ALA A 32 6.88 -2.35 -7.57
N SER A 33 6.37 -1.71 -6.52
CA SER A 33 4.96 -1.49 -6.28
C SER A 33 4.73 -0.03 -5.98
N GLU A 34 3.66 0.56 -6.51
CA GLU A 34 3.25 1.91 -6.19
C GLU A 34 2.18 1.87 -5.12
N ILE A 35 2.32 2.68 -4.06
CA ILE A 35 1.30 2.85 -3.04
C ILE A 35 0.86 4.30 -2.99
N CYS A 36 -0.46 4.49 -3.05
CA CYS A 36 -1.15 5.75 -2.92
C CYS A 36 -1.95 5.81 -1.63
N ARG A 37 -1.91 6.95 -0.94
CA ARG A 37 -2.79 7.28 0.18
C ARG A 37 -4.00 8.03 -0.33
N ASN A 38 -5.18 7.58 0.09
CA ASN A 38 -6.45 8.20 -0.20
C ASN A 38 -7.00 8.82 1.10
N ASP A 39 -6.82 10.13 1.27
CA ASP A 39 -7.25 10.89 2.47
C ASP A 39 -8.68 11.47 2.32
N GLY A 40 -9.41 11.11 1.25
CA GLY A 40 -10.77 11.60 1.01
C GLY A 40 -10.86 13.06 0.52
N GLN A 41 -9.73 13.75 0.38
CA GLN A 41 -9.59 15.01 -0.36
C GLN A 41 -8.76 14.75 -1.63
N GLU A 42 -8.86 15.62 -2.64
CA GLU A 42 -8.20 15.51 -3.96
C GLU A 42 -6.67 15.26 -3.96
N ASN A 43 -6.02 15.23 -2.79
CA ASN A 43 -4.63 14.83 -2.65
C ASN A 43 -4.47 13.31 -2.50
N HIS A 44 -4.09 12.68 -3.61
CA HIS A 44 -3.53 11.34 -3.62
C HIS A 44 -2.01 11.45 -3.51
N ASP A 45 -1.45 11.17 -2.33
CA ASP A 45 0.00 11.04 -2.19
C ASP A 45 0.40 9.64 -2.65
N CYS A 46 1.20 9.52 -3.70
CA CYS A 46 1.70 8.24 -4.20
C CYS A 46 3.21 8.14 -4.05
N ILE A 47 3.70 7.00 -3.58
CA ILE A 47 5.12 6.69 -3.52
C ILE A 47 5.39 5.35 -4.22
N THR A 48 6.47 5.29 -4.99
CA THR A 48 6.92 4.04 -5.60
C THR A 48 7.94 3.38 -4.68
N LEU A 49 7.70 2.12 -4.35
CA LEU A 49 8.57 1.31 -3.50
C LEU A 49 9.19 0.21 -4.35
N GLN A 50 10.51 0.07 -4.29
CA GLN A 50 11.19 -1.09 -4.88
C GLN A 50 11.03 -2.31 -3.97
N MET A 51 9.79 -2.77 -3.86
CA MET A 51 9.43 -4.05 -3.27
C MET A 51 8.31 -4.69 -4.07
N ASN A 52 8.26 -6.02 -4.05
CA ASN A 52 7.22 -6.83 -4.63
C ASN A 52 5.90 -6.70 -3.84
N ALA A 53 4.76 -6.77 -4.55
CA ALA A 53 3.43 -6.64 -3.97
C ALA A 53 3.16 -7.59 -2.80
N LYS A 54 3.71 -8.81 -2.87
CA LYS A 54 3.62 -9.79 -1.78
C LYS A 54 4.20 -9.24 -0.47
N LYS A 55 5.38 -8.61 -0.50
CA LYS A 55 6.02 -8.03 0.69
C LYS A 55 5.30 -6.79 1.19
N LEU A 56 4.76 -5.99 0.26
CA LEU A 56 3.98 -4.80 0.61
C LEU A 56 2.68 -5.19 1.32
N PHE A 57 1.99 -6.21 0.80
CA PHE A 57 0.80 -6.80 1.40
C PHE A 57 1.08 -7.41 2.78
N GLU A 58 2.18 -8.15 2.93
CA GLU A 58 2.60 -8.72 4.22
C GLU A 58 2.92 -7.62 5.24
N SER A 59 3.65 -6.58 4.83
CA SER A 59 3.99 -5.45 5.69
C SER A 59 2.75 -4.68 6.15
N MET A 60 1.80 -4.44 5.24
CA MET A 60 0.51 -3.81 5.55
C MET A 60 -0.31 -4.61 6.55
N GLN A 61 -0.43 -5.93 6.36
CA GLN A 61 -1.14 -6.79 7.29
C GLN A 61 -0.49 -6.82 8.68
N ASN A 62 0.85 -6.84 8.74
CA ASN A 62 1.59 -6.74 10.01
C ASN A 62 1.37 -5.41 10.74
N LEU A 63 1.06 -4.33 10.00
CA LEU A 63 0.70 -3.02 10.54
C LEU A 63 -0.79 -2.93 10.93
N GLY A 64 -1.58 -3.99 10.71
CA GLY A 64 -3.00 -4.01 11.03
C GLY A 64 -3.90 -3.42 9.93
N PHE A 65 -3.48 -3.50 8.67
CA PHE A 65 -4.31 -3.13 7.52
C PHE A 65 -4.86 -4.36 6.82
N PHE A 66 -6.14 -4.32 6.46
CA PHE A 66 -6.76 -5.30 5.61
C PHE A 66 -6.71 -4.85 4.16
N CYS A 67 -5.90 -5.53 3.37
CA CYS A 67 -5.78 -5.30 1.94
C CYS A 67 -6.61 -6.33 1.18
N ALA A 68 -7.42 -5.86 0.23
CA ALA A 68 -8.20 -6.73 -0.65
C ALA A 68 -8.27 -6.12 -2.05
N MET A 69 -8.35 -7.00 -3.04
CA MET A 69 -8.62 -6.59 -4.41
C MET A 69 -10.09 -6.15 -4.51
N PRO A 70 -10.40 -5.02 -5.16
CA PRO A 70 -11.77 -4.64 -5.45
C PRO A 70 -12.48 -5.74 -6.25
N ILE A 71 -13.78 -5.90 -6.01
CA ILE A 71 -14.63 -6.82 -6.80
C ILE A 71 -14.81 -6.36 -8.25
N ASP A 72 -14.52 -5.08 -8.50
CA ASP A 72 -14.60 -4.45 -9.81
C ASP A 72 -13.43 -4.95 -10.69
N PRO A 73 -13.70 -5.73 -11.75
CA PRO A 73 -12.65 -6.27 -12.61
C PRO A 73 -11.93 -5.20 -13.43
N ALA A 74 -12.45 -3.95 -13.48
CA ALA A 74 -11.76 -2.83 -14.11
C ALA A 74 -10.69 -2.20 -13.21
N ARG A 75 -10.62 -2.58 -11.92
CA ARG A 75 -9.66 -2.03 -10.96
C ARG A 75 -8.54 -3.03 -10.68
N THR A 76 -7.32 -2.67 -11.05
CA THR A 76 -6.12 -3.51 -10.87
C THR A 76 -5.42 -3.29 -9.54
N TYR A 77 -5.75 -2.20 -8.84
CA TYR A 77 -5.12 -1.86 -7.57
C TYR A 77 -5.70 -2.69 -6.41
N MET A 78 -4.89 -2.95 -5.38
CA MET A 78 -5.31 -3.50 -4.10
C MET A 78 -5.65 -2.38 -3.13
N ALA A 79 -6.82 -2.45 -2.48
CA ALA A 79 -7.26 -1.47 -1.49
C ALA A 79 -6.99 -1.99 -0.08
N CYS A 80 -6.15 -1.25 0.66
CA CYS A 80 -5.82 -1.46 2.07
C CYS A 80 -6.60 -0.49 2.95
N LYS A 81 -7.36 -1.04 3.90
CA LYS A 81 -8.10 -0.26 4.90
C LYS A 81 -7.59 -0.62 6.29
N PRO A 82 -7.48 0.33 7.21
CA PRO A 82 -7.09 0.03 8.58
C PRO A 82 -8.14 -0.92 9.19
N LEU A 83 -7.68 -2.01 9.80
CA LEU A 83 -8.54 -2.84 10.62
C LEU A 83 -8.91 -2.00 11.84
N ARG A 84 -10.17 -1.57 11.91
CA ARG A 84 -10.70 -0.99 13.15
C ARG A 84 -10.63 -2.09 14.21
N LYS A 85 -9.88 -1.83 15.30
CA LYS A 85 -9.97 -2.64 16.52
C LYS A 85 -11.37 -2.54 17.10
#